data_AF-A0AAU8A6U5-F1
#
_entry.id   AF-A0AAU8A6U5-F1
#
_cell.length_a   1.000
_cell.length_b   1.000
_cell.length_c   1.000
_cell.angle_alpha   90.00
_cell.angle_beta   90.00
_cell.angle_gamma   90.00
#
_symmetry.space_group_name_H-M   'P 1'
#
loop_
_entity.id
_entity.type
_entity.pdbx_description
1 polymer ?
#
loop_
_entity_poly.entity_id
_entity_poly.type
_entity_poly.pdbx_seq_one_letter_code
_entity_poly.pdbx_strand_id
1 'polypeptide(L)'
;MFFSENEAKMMAPLFTEIEKNPYEIYRLKLKDGAIVKARVNTCYETDNEREEGEEDYEEMFACLMQITDIIHNSIFAKYKKGEMIEITFQNYPVEIINSNGEKIG
;
A
#
# COMPACT_ATOMS: atom_id res chain seq x y z
N MET A 1 -5.10 12.56 -10.99
CA MET A 1 -4.15 11.43 -10.90
C MET A 1 -4.26 10.67 -12.21
N PHE A 2 -3.19 10.65 -13.01
CA PHE A 2 -3.13 9.86 -14.24
C PHE A 2 -2.54 8.51 -13.88
N PHE A 3 -3.37 7.48 -13.84
CA PHE A 3 -2.93 6.11 -13.58
C PHE A 3 -2.60 5.42 -14.90
N SER A 4 -1.60 4.54 -14.92
CA SER A 4 -1.58 3.49 -15.93
C SER A 4 -2.84 2.62 -15.76
N GLU A 5 -3.37 2.00 -16.83
CA GLU A 5 -4.62 1.21 -16.73
C GLU A 5 -4.53 0.11 -15.65
N ASN A 6 -3.36 -0.51 -15.51
CA ASN A 6 -3.09 -1.55 -14.53
C ASN A 6 -3.04 -1.00 -13.11
N GLU A 7 -2.38 0.13 -12.92
CA GLU A 7 -2.31 0.80 -11.64
C GLU A 7 -3.69 1.27 -11.17
N ALA A 8 -4.46 1.93 -12.05
CA ALA A 8 -5.81 2.39 -11.73
C ALA A 8 -6.67 1.23 -11.25
N LYS A 9 -6.60 0.09 -11.95
CA LYS A 9 -7.42 -1.08 -11.60
C LYS A 9 -7.08 -1.64 -10.21
N MET A 10 -5.81 -1.67 -9.83
CA MET A 10 -5.40 -2.23 -8.54
C MET A 10 -5.51 -1.23 -7.40
N MET A 11 -5.13 0.03 -7.62
CA MET A 11 -5.00 1.02 -6.56
C MET A 11 -6.26 1.88 -6.35
N ALA A 12 -7.11 2.07 -7.37
CA ALA A 12 -8.30 2.93 -7.24
C ALA A 12 -9.26 2.53 -6.11
N PRO A 13 -9.52 1.23 -5.84
CA PRO A 13 -10.35 0.84 -4.70
C PRO A 13 -9.76 1.33 -3.37
N LEU A 14 -8.44 1.22 -3.20
CA LEU A 14 -7.75 1.67 -2.00
C LEU A 14 -7.82 3.20 -1.87
N PHE A 15 -7.49 3.95 -2.93
CA PHE A 15 -7.59 5.41 -2.89
C PHE A 15 -9.01 5.90 -2.58
N THR A 16 -10.02 5.30 -3.23
CA THR A 16 -11.43 5.63 -2.98
C THR A 16 -11.81 5.41 -1.52
N GLU A 17 -11.31 4.33 -0.91
CA GLU A 17 -11.56 4.02 0.49
C GLU A 17 -10.86 5.01 1.43
N ILE A 18 -9.61 5.39 1.12
CA ILE A 18 -8.83 6.37 1.89
C ILE A 18 -9.48 7.75 1.84
N GLU A 19 -9.98 8.18 0.67
CA GLU A 19 -10.69 9.46 0.53
C GLU A 19 -11.95 9.52 1.38
N LYS A 20 -12.68 8.41 1.48
CA LYS A 20 -13.88 8.30 2.32
C LYS A 20 -13.54 8.22 3.81
N ASN A 21 -12.47 7.50 4.14
CA ASN A 21 -12.12 7.12 5.51
C ASN A 21 -10.62 7.40 5.80
N PRO A 22 -10.19 8.68 5.89
CA PRO A 22 -8.77 9.05 5.92
C PRO A 22 -8.02 8.64 7.20
N TYR A 23 -8.74 8.27 8.27
CA TYR A 23 -8.17 7.82 9.55
C TYR A 23 -8.33 6.32 9.78
N GLU A 24 -8.76 5.57 8.75
CA GLU A 24 -8.97 4.13 8.83
C GLU A 24 -7.68 3.37 9.16
N ILE A 25 -7.83 2.26 9.89
CA ILE A 25 -6.76 1.30 10.14
C ILE A 25 -7.06 0.04 9.35
N TYR A 26 -6.24 -0.20 8.33
CA TYR A 26 -6.36 -1.37 7.48
C TYR A 26 -5.57 -2.54 8.04
N ARG A 27 -6.11 -3.75 7.88
CA ARG A 27 -5.35 -4.98 8.04
C ARG A 27 -4.77 -5.39 6.70
N LEU A 28 -3.45 -5.45 6.61
CA LEU A 28 -2.71 -5.78 5.40
C LEU A 28 -2.08 -7.16 5.54
N LYS A 29 -2.26 -8.01 4.53
CA LYS A 29 -1.47 -9.25 4.35
C LYS A 29 -0.43 -9.01 3.25
N LEU A 30 0.83 -8.94 3.63
CA LEU A 30 1.93 -8.65 2.72
C LEU A 30 2.40 -9.91 1.97
N LYS A 31 3.12 -9.72 0.85
CA LYS A 31 3.59 -10.82 -0.02
C LYS A 31 4.54 -11.78 0.69
N ASP A 32 5.29 -11.30 1.66
CA ASP A 32 6.22 -12.08 2.47
C ASP A 32 5.54 -12.87 3.63
N GLY A 33 4.21 -12.81 3.69
CA GLY A 33 3.39 -13.50 4.69
C GLY A 33 3.12 -12.70 5.96
N ALA A 34 3.74 -11.52 6.15
CA ALA A 34 3.44 -10.69 7.30
C ALA A 34 1.97 -10.20 7.28
N ILE A 35 1.41 -10.03 8.47
CA ILE A 35 0.07 -9.49 8.68
C ILE A 35 0.20 -8.34 9.66
N VAL A 36 -0.09 -7.13 9.20
CA VAL A 36 0.06 -5.90 9.97
C VAL A 36 -1.24 -5.11 9.97
N LYS A 37 -1.41 -4.26 10.98
CA LYS A 37 -2.37 -3.16 10.93
C LYS A 37 -1.61 -1.89 10.61
N ALA A 38 -2.12 -1.11 9.67
CA ALA A 38 -1.49 0.14 9.26
C ALA A 38 -2.53 1.22 8.97
N ARG A 39 -2.15 2.47 9.21
CA ARG A 39 -2.94 3.66 8.87
C ARG A 39 -2.24 4.45 7.80
N VAL A 40 -3.00 5.11 6.94
CA VAL A 40 -2.42 6.00 5.93
C VAL A 40 -1.74 7.20 6.61
N ASN A 41 -0.54 7.52 6.14
CA ASN A 41 0.14 8.77 6.46
C ASN A 41 -0.11 9.80 5.34
N THR A 42 0.21 9.42 4.11
CA THR A 42 0.04 10.26 2.92
C THR A 42 0.05 9.36 1.66
N CYS A 43 -0.48 9.86 0.55
CA CYS A 43 -0.31 9.24 -0.77
C CYS A 43 0.24 10.28 -1.75
N TYR A 44 1.13 9.87 -2.64
CA TYR A 44 1.88 10.75 -3.54
C TYR A 44 2.28 10.04 -4.84
N GLU A 45 2.69 10.83 -5.83
CA GLU A 45 3.33 10.37 -7.06
C GLU A 45 4.81 10.08 -6.78
N THR A 46 5.29 8.95 -7.27
CA THR A 46 6.66 8.45 -7.19
C THR A 46 7.04 7.78 -8.51
N ASP A 47 8.27 7.35 -8.66
CA ASP A 47 8.72 6.52 -9.77
C ASP A 47 9.32 5.20 -9.25
N ASN A 48 9.75 4.35 -10.17
CA ASN A 48 10.49 3.13 -9.87
C ASN A 48 12.00 3.37 -9.69
N GLU A 49 12.40 4.57 -9.25
CA GLU A 49 13.78 5.01 -9.01
C GLU A 49 14.67 4.99 -10.27
N ARG A 50 14.07 5.03 -11.46
CA ARG A 50 14.78 5.10 -12.74
C ARG A 50 14.87 6.53 -13.26
N GLU A 51 15.87 6.81 -14.08
CA GLU A 51 15.96 8.12 -14.73
C GLU A 51 14.94 8.24 -15.88
N GLU A 52 14.36 9.43 -16.02
CA GLU A 52 13.44 9.75 -17.12
C GLU A 52 14.15 9.51 -18.47
N GLY A 53 13.57 8.62 -19.29
CA GLY A 53 14.15 8.21 -20.58
C GLY A 53 14.79 6.82 -20.58
N GLU A 54 14.92 6.15 -19.43
CA GLU A 54 15.19 4.72 -19.38
C GLU A 54 13.99 3.91 -19.93
N GLU A 55 14.27 2.80 -20.61
CA GLU A 55 13.23 1.95 -21.26
C GLU A 55 12.18 1.43 -20.27
N ASP A 56 12.57 1.23 -19.02
CA ASP A 56 11.72 0.72 -17.95
C ASP A 56 11.29 1.82 -16.96
N TYR A 57 11.47 3.11 -17.26
CA TYR A 57 10.99 4.19 -16.38
C TYR A 57 9.46 4.14 -16.24
N GLU A 58 8.96 4.17 -15.01
CA GLU A 58 7.53 4.13 -14.73
C GLU A 58 7.18 5.07 -13.56
N GLU A 59 6.37 6.08 -13.85
CA GLU A 59 5.67 6.88 -12.84
C GLU A 59 4.54 6.05 -12.23
N MET A 60 4.35 6.19 -10.92
CA MET A 60 3.33 5.48 -10.16
C MET A 60 2.88 6.28 -8.93
N PHE A 61 1.81 5.81 -8.30
CA PHE A 61 1.28 6.30 -7.06
C PHE A 61 1.60 5.35 -5.92
N ALA A 62 2.02 5.95 -4.82
CA ALA A 62 2.29 5.30 -3.56
C ALA A 62 1.33 5.78 -2.48
N CYS A 63 0.98 4.88 -1.55
CA CYS A 63 0.46 5.24 -0.25
C CYS A 63 1.44 4.83 0.84
N LEU A 64 1.99 5.82 1.53
CA LEU A 64 2.81 5.61 2.71
C LEU A 64 1.88 5.33 3.90
N MET A 65 2.07 4.18 4.53
CA MET A 65 1.28 3.75 5.68
C MET A 65 2.18 3.49 6.89
N GLN A 66 1.72 3.91 8.07
CA GLN A 66 2.41 3.62 9.32
C GLN A 66 1.84 2.35 9.96
N ILE A 67 2.69 1.38 10.27
CA ILE A 67 2.32 0.18 11.00
C ILE A 67 1.90 0.57 12.42
N THR A 68 0.64 0.33 12.77
CA THR A 68 0.10 0.58 14.10
C THR A 68 0.20 -0.64 14.98
N ASP A 69 0.10 -1.86 14.44
CA ASP A 69 0.27 -3.12 15.17
C ASP A 69 0.75 -4.26 14.25
N ILE A 70 1.37 -5.29 14.84
CA ILE A 70 1.84 -6.49 14.14
C ILE A 70 1.01 -7.67 14.62
N ILE A 71 0.29 -8.32 13.71
CA ILE A 71 -0.51 -9.52 14.01
C ILE A 71 0.35 -10.78 13.79
N HIS A 72 1.08 -10.81 12.68
CA HIS A 72 2.01 -11.86 12.33
C HIS A 72 3.20 -11.24 11.61
N ASN A 73 4.42 -11.64 11.96
CA ASN A 73 5.62 -11.12 11.30
C ASN A 73 6.12 -12.12 10.26
N SER A 74 6.78 -11.64 9.21
CA SER A 74 7.38 -12.53 8.21
C SER A 74 8.57 -13.28 8.81
N ILE A 75 8.86 -14.46 8.27
CA ILE A 75 10.09 -15.20 8.56
C ILE A 75 11.31 -14.56 7.88
N PHE A 76 11.09 -13.77 6.82
CA PHE A 76 12.14 -13.17 5.99
C PHE A 76 12.50 -11.75 6.42
N ALA A 77 11.51 -10.96 6.84
CA ALA A 77 11.69 -9.58 7.29
C ALA A 77 10.88 -9.32 8.57
N LYS A 78 11.49 -8.65 9.55
CA LYS A 78 10.82 -8.31 10.81
C LYS A 78 10.35 -6.86 10.82
N TYR A 79 9.06 -6.67 10.54
CA TYR A 79 8.40 -5.37 10.67
C TYR A 79 8.34 -4.92 12.12
N LYS A 80 8.25 -3.60 12.35
CA LYS A 80 8.13 -2.98 13.66
C LYS A 80 6.93 -2.03 13.73
N LYS A 81 6.33 -1.93 14.92
CA LYS A 81 5.32 -0.90 15.19
C LYS A 81 5.95 0.49 15.03
N GLY A 82 5.24 1.39 14.35
CA GLY A 82 5.69 2.74 14.02
C GLY A 82 6.48 2.86 12.72
N GLU A 83 6.91 1.73 12.12
CA GLU A 83 7.59 1.70 10.82
C GLU A 83 6.65 2.16 9.71
N MET A 84 7.23 2.85 8.71
CA MET A 84 6.52 3.25 7.50
C MET A 84 6.73 2.20 6.42
N ILE A 85 5.65 1.83 5.75
CA ILE A 85 5.66 0.97 4.57
C ILE A 85 4.99 1.70 3.43
N GLU A 86 5.57 1.58 2.25
CA GLU A 86 5.01 2.16 1.04
C GLU A 86 4.21 1.10 0.28
N ILE A 87 2.97 1.42 -0.08
CA ILE A 87 2.10 0.56 -0.88
C ILE A 87 1.96 1.16 -2.28
N THR A 88 2.46 0.44 -3.26
CA THR A 88 2.32 0.71 -4.70
C THR A 88 1.65 -0.47 -5.38
N PHE A 89 1.33 -0.34 -6.66
CA PHE A 89 0.78 -1.47 -7.42
C PHE A 89 1.80 -2.63 -7.55
N GLN A 90 3.10 -2.34 -7.51
CA GLN A 90 4.16 -3.35 -7.64
C GLN A 90 4.31 -4.21 -6.38
N ASN A 91 4.17 -3.61 -5.19
CA ASN A 91 4.29 -4.30 -3.91
C ASN A 91 2.93 -4.48 -3.20
N TYR A 92 1.83 -4.34 -3.94
CA TYR A 92 0.47 -4.36 -3.42
C TYR A 92 0.23 -5.56 -2.48
N PRO A 93 -0.39 -5.34 -1.30
CA PRO A 93 -0.74 -6.41 -0.37
C PRO A 93 -1.58 -7.49 -1.04
N VAL A 94 -1.39 -8.74 -0.61
CA VAL A 94 -2.21 -9.88 -1.06
C VAL A 94 -3.66 -9.68 -0.65
N GLU A 95 -3.89 -9.00 0.47
CA GLU A 95 -5.22 -8.69 1.00
C GLU A 95 -5.17 -7.40 1.82
N ILE A 96 -6.20 -6.56 1.64
CA ILE A 96 -6.46 -5.36 2.43
C ILE A 96 -7.88 -5.48 2.98
N ILE A 97 -8.05 -5.32 4.29
CA ILE A 97 -9.35 -5.35 4.96
C ILE A 97 -9.53 -4.07 5.76
N ASN A 98 -10.68 -3.39 5.61
CA ASN A 98 -11.04 -2.20 6.39
C ASN A 98 -11.54 -2.57 7.82
N SER A 99 -11.90 -1.58 8.63
CA SER A 99 -12.37 -1.83 10.01
C SER A 99 -13.70 -2.59 10.08
N ASN A 100 -14.51 -2.53 9.02
CA ASN A 100 -15.78 -3.26 8.90
C ASN A 100 -15.59 -4.74 8.53
N GLY A 101 -14.36 -5.17 8.25
CA GLY A 101 -14.09 -6.54 7.79
C GLY A 101 -14.30 -6.74 6.29
N GLU A 102 -14.48 -5.66 5.53
CA GLU A 102 -14.68 -5.70 4.08
C GLU A 102 -13.33 -5.70 3.38
N LYS A 103 -13.20 -6.54 2.35
CA LYS A 103 -12.01 -6.59 1.52
C LYS A 103 -12.00 -5.42 0.53
N ILE A 104 -10.87 -4.74 0.44
CA ILE A 104 -10.61 -3.70 -0.55
C ILE A 104 -9.85 -4.34 -1.73
N GLY A 105 -10.45 -4.33 -2.91
CA GLY A 105 -9.91 -4.95 -4.13
C GLY A 105 -10.49 -6.32 -4.45
#